data_AF-A0A0T9BA00-F1
#
_entry.id   AF-A0A0T9BA00-F1
#
_cell.length_a   1.000
_cell.length_b   1.000
_cell.length_c   1.000
_cell.angle_alpha   90.00
_cell.angle_beta   90.00
_cell.angle_gamma   90.00
#
_symmetry.space_group_name_H-M   'P 1'
#
loop_
_entity.id
_entity.type
_entity.pdbx_description
1 polymer ?
#
loop_
_entity_poly.entity_id
_entity_poly.type
_entity_poly.pdbx_seq_one_letter_code
_entity_poly.pdbx_strand_id
1 'polypeptide(L)' 'MVRSLVGALLAVGEHRRATTWCRELLTATGRSSDFAVAPAHGLTLIQVDYPPDDQLASRNLVTRDVRSG' A
#
# COMPACT_ATOMS: atom_id res chain seq x y z
N MET A 1 0.03 -3.22 -1.45
CA MET A 1 -0.68 -2.50 -0.36
C MET A 1 -1.61 -1.41 -0.89
N VAL A 2 -1.26 -0.68 -1.97
CA VAL A 2 -2.08 0.40 -2.56
C VAL A 2 -3.56 0.06 -2.76
N ARG A 3 -3.88 -1.02 -3.50
CA ARG A 3 -5.29 -1.40 -3.75
C ARG A 3 -6.11 -1.68 -2.47
N SER A 4 -5.46 -2.06 -1.38
CA SER A 4 -6.12 -2.24 -0.08
C SER A 4 -6.47 -0.88 0.54
N LEU A 5 -5.55 0.08 0.50
CA LEU A 5 -5.82 1.44 0.98
C LEU A 5 -6.96 2.08 0.18
N VAL A 6 -6.93 1.95 -1.15
CA VAL A 6 -8.00 2.44 -2.03
C VAL A 6 -9.33 1.76 -1.69
N GLY A 7 -9.35 0.44 -1.47
CA GLY A 7 -10.56 -0.27 -1.05
C GLY A 7 -11.16 0.24 0.27
N ALA A 8 -10.32 0.56 1.26
CA ALA A 8 -10.77 1.14 2.52
C ALA A 8 -11.34 2.57 2.31
N LEU A 9 -10.69 3.39 1.50
CA LEU A 9 -11.16 4.75 1.19
C LEU A 9 -12.48 4.73 0.41
N LEU A 10 -12.68 3.79 -0.52
CA LEU A 10 -13.95 3.61 -1.22
C LEU A 10 -15.08 3.26 -0.23
N ALA A 11 -14.83 2.38 0.74
CA ALA A 11 -15.83 2.05 1.77
C ALA A 11 -16.22 3.25 2.63
N VAL A 12 -15.30 4.18 2.87
CA VAL A 12 -15.57 5.45 3.56
C VAL A 12 -16.35 6.41 2.66
N GLY A 13 -15.92 6.58 1.41
CA GLY A 13 -16.59 7.45 0.43
C GLY A 13 -18.02 7.00 0.09
N GLU A 14 -18.28 5.70 0.16
CA GLU A 14 -19.62 5.10 0.02
C GLU A 14 -20.44 5.12 1.33
N HIS A 15 -19.94 5.77 2.39
CA HIS A 15 -20.54 5.84 3.72
C HIS A 15 -20.81 4.48 4.41
N ARG A 16 -20.16 3.40 3.96
CA ARG A 16 -20.24 2.07 4.60
C ARG A 16 -19.37 1.96 5.86
N ARG A 17 -18.42 2.89 6.02
CA ARG A 17 -17.49 2.99 7.16
C ARG A 17 -17.26 4.45 7.54
N ALA A 18 -17.00 4.69 8.82
CA ALA A 18 -16.62 6.01 9.32
C ALA A 18 -15.18 6.35 8.93
N THR A 19 -14.86 7.64 8.84
CA THR A 19 -13.49 8.10 8.54
C THR A 19 -12.48 7.67 9.60
N THR A 20 -12.90 7.53 10.86
CA THR A 20 -12.05 7.07 11.98
C THR A 20 -11.58 5.63 11.81
N TRP A 21 -12.35 4.80 11.10
CA TRP A 21 -12.04 3.38 10.88
C TRP A 21 -10.73 3.17 10.10
N CYS A 22 -10.37 4.09 9.19
CA CYS A 22 -9.08 4.01 8.50
C CYS A 22 -7.89 4.10 9.46
N ARG A 23 -8.02 4.83 10.57
CA ARG A 23 -6.99 4.90 11.61
C ARG A 23 -6.84 3.55 12.33
N GLU A 24 -7.96 2.91 12.66
CA GLU A 24 -7.98 1.60 13.31
C GLU A 24 -7.28 0.55 12.46
N LEU A 25 -7.51 0.57 11.13
CA LEU A 25 -6.82 -0.30 10.18
C LEU A 25 -5.30 -0.12 10.16
N LEU A 26 -4.79 1.11 10.34
CA LEU A 26 -3.33 1.36 10.40
C LEU A 26 -2.68 0.78 11.65
N THR A 27 -3.44 0.65 12.73
CA THR A 27 -3.00 0.05 14.00
C THR A 27 -3.25 -1.45 14.08
N ALA A 28 -3.94 -2.04 13.10
CA ALA A 28 -4.23 -3.46 13.08
C ALA A 28 -2.94 -4.28 12.90
N THR A 29 -2.79 -5.33 13.71
CA THR A 29 -1.62 -6.23 13.68
C THR A 29 -1.69 -7.29 12.59
N GLY A 30 -2.79 -7.34 11.85
CA GLY A 30 -3.05 -8.31 10.79
C GLY A 30 -3.82 -7.70 9.64
N ARG A 31 -3.84 -8.42 8.51
CA ARG A 31 -4.62 -8.02 7.35
C ARG A 31 -6.11 -8.17 7.64
N SER A 32 -6.83 -7.05 7.65
CA SER A 32 -8.30 -7.06 7.69
C SER A 32 -8.87 -7.52 6.35
N SER A 33 -9.90 -8.35 6.41
CA SER A 33 -10.74 -8.76 5.27
C SER A 33 -12.12 -8.08 5.28
N ASP A 34 -12.28 -7.01 6.06
CA ASP A 34 -13.59 -6.35 6.28
C ASP A 34 -14.06 -5.49 5.10
N PHE A 35 -13.26 -5.44 4.03
CA PHE A 35 -13.52 -4.65 2.84
C PHE A 35 -12.88 -5.29 1.61
N ALA A 36 -13.49 -5.04 0.45
CA ALA A 36 -12.95 -5.47 -0.83
C ALA A 36 -11.71 -4.65 -1.20
N VAL A 37 -10.66 -5.34 -1.65
CA VAL A 37 -9.51 -4.70 -2.29
C VAL A 37 -9.96 -4.10 -3.62
N ALA A 38 -9.55 -2.86 -3.91
CA ALA A 38 -9.91 -2.18 -5.15
C ALA A 38 -9.52 -3.02 -6.40
N PRO A 39 -10.26 -2.92 -7.51
CA PRO A 39 -9.93 -3.64 -8.75
C PRO A 39 -8.50 -3.34 -9.25
N ALA A 40 -7.89 -4.32 -9.93
CA ALA A 40 -6.50 -4.19 -10.39
C ALA A 40 -6.33 -3.20 -11.56
N HIS A 41 -7.29 -3.21 -12.48
CA HIS A 41 -7.23 -2.48 -13.74
C HIS A 41 -7.27 -0.96 -13.58
N GLY A 42 -7.63 -0.44 -12.41
CA GLY A 42 -7.60 0.99 -12.09
C GLY A 42 -6.28 1.49 -11.51
N LEU A 43 -5.28 0.62 -11.33
CA LEU A 43 -3.97 1.00 -10.77
C LEU A 43 -2.89 0.93 -11.84
N THR A 44 -2.19 2.04 -12.04
CA THR A 44 -1.06 2.17 -12.96
C THR A 44 0.19 2.64 -12.22
N LEU A 45 1.34 2.02 -12.51
CA LEU A 45 2.64 2.53 -12.05
C LEU A 45 2.99 3.75 -12.89
N ILE A 46 3.20 4.90 -12.25
CA ILE A 46 3.45 6.16 -12.95
C ILE A 46 4.95 6.43 -13.12
N GLN A 47 5.74 6.24 -12.07
CA GLN A 47 7.16 6.58 -12.06
C GLN A 47 7.91 5.72 -11.05
N VAL A 48 9.21 5.54 -11.29
CA VAL A 48 10.15 5.02 -10.31
C VAL A 48 11.31 5.99 -10.22
N ASP A 49 11.51 6.57 -9.03
CA ASP A 49 12.62 7.47 -8.76
C ASP A 49 13.85 6.69 -8.32
N TYR A 50 14.99 7.03 -8.91
CA TYR A 50 16.29 6.49 -8.55
C TYR A 50 17.19 7.59 -7.99
N PRO A 51 18.06 7.26 -7.03
CA PRO A 51 19.10 8.19 -6.60
C PRO A 51 20.16 8.34 -7.71
N PRO A 52 21.08 9.32 -7.59
CA PRO A 52 22.21 9.45 -8.51
C PRO A 52 23.03 8.17 -8.66
N ASP A 53 23.73 8.04 -9.79
CA ASP A 53 24.44 6.80 -10.18
C ASP A 53 25.46 6.31 -9.14
N ASP A 54 26.16 7.23 -8.49
CA ASP A 54 27.14 6.96 -7.43
C ASP A 54 26.51 6.39 -6.15
N GLN A 55 25.19 6.53 -5.98
CA GLN A 55 24.42 6.03 -4.84
C GLN A 55 23.68 4.73 -5.14
N LEU A 56 23.61 4.29 -6.40
CA LEU A 56 22.88 3.07 -6.78
C LEU A 56 23.41 1.82 -6.08
N ALA A 57 24.74 1.70 -5.94
CA ALA A 57 25.36 0.57 -5.23
C ALA A 57 24.91 0.49 -3.76
N SER A 58 24.85 1.64 -3.07
CA SER A 58 24.35 1.71 -1.70
C SER A 58 22.86 1.41 -1.62
N ARG A 59 22.07 1.91 -2.58
CA ARG A 59 20.63 1.64 -2.64
C ARG A 59 20.33 0.14 -2.74
N ASN A 60 21.10 -0.58 -3.56
CA ASN A 60 20.98 -2.02 -3.71
C ASN A 60 21.17 -2.79 -2.40
N LEU A 61 22.10 -2.36 -1.53
CA LEU A 61 22.32 -3.01 -0.24
C LEU A 61 21.10 -2.86 0.69
N VAL A 62 20.43 -1.71 0.65
CA VAL A 62 19.24 -1.44 1.47
C VAL A 62 18.01 -2.21 0.99
N THR A 63 17.83 -2.35 -0.33
CA THR A 63 16.60 -2.91 -0.91
C THR A 63 16.62 -4.43 -1.12
N ARG A 64 17.73 -5.10 -0.81
CA ARG A 64 17.83 -6.58 -0.88
C ARG A 64 17.09 -7.20 0.30
N ASP A 65 15.77 -7.14 0.25
CA ASP A 65 14.89 -7.89 1.13
C ASP A 65 14.56 -9.23 0.46
N VAL A 66 14.98 -10.33 1.07
CA VAL A 66 14.62 -11.68 0.61
C VAL A 66 13.39 -12.09 1.39
N ARG A 67 12.27 -12.24 0.70
CA ARG A 67 11.05 -12.74 1.32
C ARG A 67 11.22 -14.23 1.62
N SER A 68 11.67 -14.55 2.83
CA SER A 68 11.53 -15.90 3.38
C SER A 68 10.03 -16.17 3.52
N GLY A 69 9.56 -17.16 2.76
CA GLY A 69 8.18 -17.64 2.82
C GLY A 69 7.85 -18.32 4.13
#